data_AF-A0A410G0L0-F1
#
_entry.id   AF-A0A410G0L0-F1
#
_cell.length_a   1.000
_cell.length_b   1.000
_cell.length_c   1.000
_cell.angle_alpha   90.00
_cell.angle_beta   90.00
_cell.angle_gamma   90.00
#
_symmetry.space_group_name_H-M   'P 1'
#
loop_
_entity.id
_entity.type
_entity.pdbx_description
1 polymer ?
#
loop_
_entity_poly.entity_id
_entity_poly.type
_entity_poly.pdbx_seq_one_letter_code
_entity_poly.pdbx_strand_id
1 'polypeptide(L)'
;MAKNKIESFLRTFVKENISPKQEDISFVSEVYKSFTDVLGQGNCRQIGSLPRYTAIRPLHDLDVLYKISDENFDTQNSESFLKELLEQLERKYVNPTSYEIQTTVQTHSISFLFMNGEDEVFAVDIVPAKVWGKNEFNDDTFLVPEIVQYRSHRKKQEFYYKLQASHQQMKWIKTDPLGYIAVASEINKINDDFRKSVKFIKGWKNTCKEKNENFRLKSFHLEQLITIQLLENEDQTIFDTIFQLLTELKENLKAPCIRDRADHSKFIDQYVAELTDVEIATIYQGIDSILKSFEEFDGDVNSLMNAHYYARGEQEEFLFDRKIPVLIDDSIIFTIDGLIKNSRAGEYILTLSKNLWHIERENSIKFFVAANNSSFYNYLWKIKNDQNCEEVRGDISKDYQDEHHEDTKYFGGHYALGYLISNDVCIAKSRADVIIRKPFRPKSRYHR
;
A
#
# COMPACT_ATOMS: atom_id res chain seq x y z
N MET A 1 -12.83 11.46 -12.38
CA MET A 1 -12.85 10.78 -13.68
C MET A 1 -13.75 9.56 -13.57
N ALA A 2 -14.40 9.14 -14.67
CA ALA A 2 -15.23 7.94 -14.68
C ALA A 2 -14.43 6.68 -14.33
N LYS A 3 -15.03 5.77 -13.54
CA LYS A 3 -14.37 4.56 -12.99
C LYS A 3 -13.68 3.70 -14.06
N ASN A 4 -14.36 3.41 -15.17
CA ASN A 4 -13.82 2.60 -16.27
C ASN A 4 -12.52 3.17 -16.86
N LYS A 5 -12.39 4.50 -16.96
CA LYS A 5 -11.16 5.15 -17.41
C LYS A 5 -10.03 4.95 -16.39
N ILE A 6 -10.32 5.17 -15.10
CA ILE A 6 -9.36 4.96 -14.01
C ILE A 6 -8.83 3.52 -14.03
N GLU A 7 -9.73 2.55 -14.08
CA GLU A 7 -9.33 1.15 -14.14
C GLU A 7 -8.48 0.82 -15.37
N SER A 8 -8.81 1.39 -16.54
CA SER A 8 -7.98 1.22 -17.73
C SER A 8 -6.57 1.75 -17.52
N PHE A 9 -6.42 2.93 -16.90
CA PHE A 9 -5.11 3.48 -16.58
C PHE A 9 -4.34 2.57 -15.61
N LEU A 10 -4.98 2.11 -14.54
CA LEU A 10 -4.36 1.20 -13.56
C LEU A 10 -3.91 -0.12 -14.20
N ARG A 11 -4.77 -0.78 -14.98
CA ARG A 11 -4.47 -2.06 -15.63
C ARG A 11 -3.29 -1.92 -16.61
N THR A 12 -3.31 -0.89 -17.45
CA THR A 12 -2.22 -0.61 -18.41
C THR A 12 -0.91 -0.34 -17.67
N PHE A 13 -0.95 0.52 -16.65
CA PHE A 13 0.24 0.86 -15.89
C PHE A 13 0.88 -0.36 -15.22
N VAL A 14 0.07 -1.21 -14.56
CA VAL A 14 0.56 -2.44 -13.92
C VAL A 14 1.16 -3.41 -14.94
N LYS A 15 0.56 -3.53 -16.12
CA LYS A 15 1.08 -4.40 -17.19
C LYS A 15 2.42 -3.90 -17.73
N GLU A 16 2.55 -2.61 -17.97
CA GLU A 16 3.70 -2.04 -18.69
C GLU A 16 4.90 -1.74 -17.79
N ASN A 17 4.64 -1.29 -16.55
CA ASN A 17 5.67 -0.75 -15.66
C ASN A 17 5.99 -1.66 -14.47
N ILE A 18 5.00 -2.40 -13.96
CA ILE A 18 5.14 -3.14 -12.69
C ILE A 18 5.30 -4.65 -12.91
N SER A 19 4.62 -5.24 -13.90
CA SER A 19 4.63 -6.69 -14.11
C SER A 19 5.95 -7.16 -14.73
N PRO A 20 6.52 -8.30 -14.27
CA PRO A 20 7.67 -8.94 -14.91
C PRO A 20 7.48 -9.14 -16.42
N LYS A 21 8.51 -8.83 -17.18
CA LYS A 21 8.59 -8.98 -18.65
C LYS A 21 9.23 -10.33 -19.01
N GLN A 22 9.22 -10.65 -20.30
CA GLN A 22 9.78 -11.91 -20.79
C GLN A 22 11.28 -12.07 -20.45
N GLU A 23 12.04 -10.98 -20.50
CA GLU A 23 13.46 -10.96 -20.14
C GLU A 23 13.66 -11.32 -18.65
N ASP A 24 12.83 -10.75 -17.77
CA ASP A 24 12.85 -11.05 -16.33
C ASP A 24 12.53 -12.54 -16.08
N ILE A 25 11.53 -13.09 -16.79
CA ILE A 25 11.13 -14.50 -16.68
C ILE A 25 12.23 -15.43 -17.18
N SER A 26 12.87 -15.10 -18.30
CA SER A 26 13.99 -15.88 -18.85
C SER A 26 15.17 -15.90 -17.90
N PHE A 27 15.55 -14.73 -17.35
CA PHE A 27 16.61 -14.61 -16.35
C PHE A 27 16.35 -15.50 -15.12
N VAL A 28 15.16 -15.39 -14.51
CA VAL A 28 14.78 -16.23 -13.35
C VAL A 28 14.77 -17.71 -13.72
N SER A 29 14.35 -18.08 -14.92
CA SER A 29 14.29 -19.47 -15.35
C SER A 29 15.69 -20.08 -15.48
N GLU A 30 16.65 -19.33 -16.02
CA GLU A 30 18.05 -19.75 -16.13
C GLU A 30 18.71 -19.88 -14.75
N VAL A 31 18.50 -18.89 -13.87
CA VAL A 31 18.99 -18.91 -12.49
C VAL A 31 18.36 -20.06 -11.70
N TYR A 32 17.05 -20.27 -11.79
CA TYR A 32 16.40 -21.39 -11.11
C TYR A 32 16.97 -22.74 -11.60
N LYS A 33 17.13 -22.88 -12.92
CA LYS A 33 17.67 -24.10 -13.52
C LYS A 33 19.07 -24.43 -12.99
N SER A 34 19.98 -23.45 -12.89
CA SER A 34 21.35 -23.68 -12.41
C SER A 34 21.38 -24.23 -10.98
N PHE A 35 20.47 -23.80 -10.09
CA PHE A 35 20.34 -24.39 -8.76
C PHE A 35 19.75 -25.81 -8.82
N THR A 36 18.73 -26.04 -9.64
CA THR A 36 18.12 -27.38 -9.76
C THR A 36 19.05 -28.42 -10.39
N ASP A 37 20.00 -28.01 -11.21
CA ASP A 37 21.02 -28.90 -11.79
C ASP A 37 21.99 -29.41 -10.70
N VAL A 38 22.18 -28.67 -9.60
CA VAL A 38 23.01 -29.07 -8.45
C VAL A 38 22.21 -29.85 -7.39
N LEU A 39 21.01 -29.37 -7.07
CA LEU A 39 20.18 -29.89 -5.96
C LEU A 39 19.21 -31.01 -6.38
N GLY A 40 19.04 -31.20 -7.70
CA GLY A 40 18.12 -32.15 -8.31
C GLY A 40 16.75 -31.53 -8.60
N GLN A 41 16.32 -31.59 -9.86
CA GLN A 41 15.05 -31.02 -10.34
C GLN A 41 13.82 -31.53 -9.57
N GLY A 42 13.81 -32.80 -9.14
CA GLY A 42 12.73 -33.38 -8.36
C GLY A 42 12.67 -32.90 -6.89
N ASN A 43 13.75 -32.30 -6.40
CA ASN A 43 13.88 -31.85 -5.01
C ASN A 43 13.61 -30.35 -4.85
N CYS A 44 13.56 -29.59 -5.93
CA CYS A 44 13.37 -28.15 -5.89
C CYS A 44 11.96 -27.74 -6.31
N ARG A 45 11.42 -26.71 -5.66
CA ARG A 45 10.18 -26.03 -6.06
C ARG A 45 10.37 -24.52 -5.95
N GLN A 46 9.99 -23.78 -6.98
CA GLN A 46 9.84 -22.32 -6.83
C GLN A 46 8.67 -22.07 -5.88
N ILE A 47 8.89 -21.20 -4.89
CA ILE A 47 7.85 -20.73 -3.97
C ILE A 47 7.83 -19.19 -3.99
N GLY A 48 7.07 -18.56 -3.10
CA GLY A 48 7.04 -17.10 -3.02
C GLY A 48 6.21 -16.43 -4.12
N SER A 49 6.53 -15.17 -4.41
CA SER A 49 5.68 -14.30 -5.24
C SER A 49 5.71 -14.60 -6.74
N LEU A 50 6.81 -15.19 -7.23
CA LEU A 50 7.00 -15.57 -8.63
C LEU A 50 5.99 -16.63 -9.12
N PRO A 51 5.88 -17.82 -8.50
CA PRO A 51 4.90 -18.83 -8.93
C PRO A 51 3.45 -18.43 -8.64
N ARG A 52 3.21 -17.45 -7.75
CA ARG A 52 1.88 -16.82 -7.58
C ARG A 52 1.56 -15.79 -8.67
N TYR A 53 2.54 -15.43 -9.49
CA TYR A 53 2.49 -14.35 -10.48
C TYR A 53 2.12 -12.99 -9.87
N THR A 54 2.55 -12.76 -8.63
CA THR A 54 2.38 -11.51 -7.88
C THR A 54 3.70 -10.79 -7.62
N ALA A 55 4.82 -11.28 -8.19
CA ALA A 55 6.08 -10.57 -8.25
C ALA A 55 5.97 -9.27 -9.06
N ILE A 56 6.78 -8.27 -8.73
CA ILE A 56 6.84 -6.95 -9.38
C ILE A 56 8.25 -6.66 -9.88
N ARG A 57 8.40 -5.65 -10.73
CA ARG A 57 9.69 -5.16 -11.23
C ARG A 57 10.21 -4.00 -10.37
N PRO A 58 11.54 -3.87 -10.20
CA PRO A 58 12.54 -4.89 -10.56
C PRO A 58 12.35 -6.17 -9.73
N LEU A 59 12.74 -7.32 -10.30
CA LEU A 59 12.71 -8.56 -9.54
C LEU A 59 13.82 -8.50 -8.49
N HIS A 60 13.48 -8.74 -7.23
CA HIS A 60 14.44 -8.67 -6.12
C HIS A 60 14.90 -10.06 -5.69
N ASP A 61 13.99 -11.02 -5.67
CA ASP A 61 14.22 -12.31 -5.04
C ASP A 61 13.59 -13.48 -5.82
N LEU A 62 14.19 -14.66 -5.65
CA LEU A 62 13.62 -15.97 -5.98
C LEU A 62 13.73 -16.88 -4.76
N ASP A 63 12.58 -17.27 -4.23
CA ASP A 63 12.50 -18.29 -3.20
C ASP A 63 12.49 -19.70 -3.81
N VAL A 64 13.44 -20.54 -3.40
CA VAL A 64 13.55 -21.94 -3.80
C VAL A 64 13.40 -22.84 -2.59
N LEU A 65 12.33 -23.61 -2.55
CA LEU A 65 12.18 -24.70 -1.59
C LEU A 65 13.02 -25.89 -2.03
N TYR A 66 13.89 -26.37 -1.15
CA TYR A 66 14.73 -27.55 -1.34
C TYR A 66 14.30 -28.69 -0.40
N LYS A 67 13.71 -29.74 -0.98
CA LYS A 67 13.25 -30.93 -0.26
C LYS A 67 14.43 -31.79 0.19
N ILE A 68 14.60 -31.90 1.49
CA ILE A 68 15.61 -32.75 2.13
C ILE A 68 15.09 -34.19 2.18
N SER A 69 15.96 -35.17 1.90
CA SER A 69 15.65 -36.60 2.10
C SER A 69 15.58 -36.95 3.60
N ASP A 70 14.81 -37.98 3.96
CA ASP A 70 14.66 -38.40 5.36
C ASP A 70 16.00 -38.80 6.01
N GLU A 71 16.94 -39.36 5.24
CA GLU A 71 18.26 -39.77 5.71
C GLU A 71 19.17 -38.59 6.10
N ASN A 72 18.96 -37.42 5.50
CA ASN A 72 19.76 -36.22 5.73
C ASN A 72 19.09 -35.24 6.72
N PHE A 73 17.93 -35.62 7.27
CA PHE A 73 17.21 -34.78 8.21
C PHE A 73 17.71 -34.99 9.64
N ASP A 74 18.85 -34.40 9.98
CA ASP A 74 19.26 -34.28 11.38
C ASP A 74 18.59 -33.07 12.03
N THR A 75 17.65 -33.34 12.93
CA THR A 75 16.94 -32.33 13.72
C THR A 75 17.82 -31.57 14.73
N GLN A 76 19.06 -32.01 14.96
CA GLN A 76 19.87 -31.52 16.08
C GLN A 76 20.68 -30.26 15.77
N ASN A 77 21.12 -30.02 14.52
CA ASN A 77 21.92 -28.84 14.19
C ASN A 77 21.71 -28.30 12.76
N SER A 78 20.81 -27.34 12.63
CA SER A 78 20.51 -26.69 11.35
C SER A 78 21.64 -25.81 10.81
N GLU A 79 22.48 -25.26 11.68
CA GLU A 79 23.57 -24.36 11.27
C GLU A 79 24.66 -25.17 10.54
N SER A 80 24.98 -26.37 11.04
CA SER A 80 25.90 -27.28 10.34
C SER A 80 25.30 -27.76 9.02
N PHE A 81 24.02 -28.13 9.00
CA PHE A 81 23.35 -28.52 7.76
C PHE A 81 23.37 -27.40 6.70
N LEU A 82 23.05 -26.16 7.09
CA LEU A 82 23.07 -25.01 6.16
C LEU A 82 24.49 -24.71 5.66
N LYS A 83 25.51 -24.84 6.52
CA LYS A 83 26.92 -24.67 6.11
C LYS A 83 27.37 -25.77 5.15
N GLU A 84 27.04 -27.02 5.42
CA GLU A 84 27.36 -28.15 4.53
C GLU A 84 26.68 -28.02 3.17
N LEU A 85 25.40 -27.63 3.17
CA LEU A 85 24.64 -27.36 1.95
C LEU A 85 25.25 -26.19 1.18
N LEU A 86 25.68 -25.12 1.86
CA LEU A 86 26.38 -24.00 1.22
C LEU A 86 27.71 -24.46 0.61
N GLU A 87 28.55 -25.19 1.34
CA GLU A 87 29.82 -25.73 0.80
C GLU A 87 29.60 -26.62 -0.42
N GLN A 88 28.54 -27.44 -0.41
CA GLN A 88 28.17 -28.26 -1.57
C GLN A 88 27.80 -27.38 -2.77
N LEU A 89 26.98 -26.34 -2.55
CA LEU A 89 26.56 -25.41 -3.58
C LEU A 89 27.77 -24.64 -4.13
N GLU A 90 28.60 -24.04 -3.29
CA GLU A 90 29.80 -23.29 -3.72
C GLU A 90 30.76 -24.13 -4.57
N ARG A 91 30.88 -25.44 -4.30
CA ARG A 91 31.73 -26.35 -5.08
C ARG A 91 31.15 -26.74 -6.44
N LYS A 92 29.82 -26.81 -6.58
CA LYS A 92 29.15 -27.41 -7.75
C LYS A 92 28.38 -26.40 -8.60
N TYR A 93 28.01 -25.27 -8.03
CA TYR A 93 27.17 -24.26 -8.65
C TYR A 93 27.92 -23.57 -9.78
N VAL A 94 27.27 -23.50 -10.94
CA VAL A 94 27.75 -22.77 -12.11
C VAL A 94 26.84 -21.57 -12.29
N ASN A 95 27.40 -20.37 -12.09
CA ASN A 95 26.67 -19.12 -12.28
C ASN A 95 26.30 -18.94 -13.77
N PRO A 96 25.00 -18.90 -14.13
CA PRO A 96 24.59 -18.71 -15.51
C PRO A 96 24.63 -17.23 -15.95
N THR A 97 25.01 -16.32 -15.06
CA THR A 97 24.95 -14.86 -15.28
C THR A 97 26.35 -14.25 -15.30
N SER A 98 26.44 -12.97 -15.65
CA SER A 98 27.66 -12.16 -15.56
C SER A 98 27.88 -11.50 -14.20
N TYR A 99 26.94 -11.64 -13.25
CA TYR A 99 27.02 -10.97 -11.95
C TYR A 99 27.98 -11.68 -11.00
N GLU A 100 28.61 -10.92 -10.10
CA GLU A 100 29.38 -11.52 -9.01
C GLU A 100 28.44 -12.14 -7.98
N ILE A 101 28.83 -13.24 -7.36
CA ILE A 101 28.00 -13.92 -6.35
C ILE A 101 28.60 -13.73 -4.97
N GLN A 102 27.76 -13.27 -4.04
CA GLN A 102 28.04 -13.31 -2.61
C GLN A 102 27.06 -14.26 -1.94
N THR A 103 27.59 -15.19 -1.13
CA THR A 103 26.79 -16.15 -0.39
C THR A 103 26.66 -15.71 1.06
N THR A 104 25.46 -15.84 1.62
CA THR A 104 25.23 -15.64 3.05
C THR A 104 24.38 -16.77 3.61
N VAL A 105 24.83 -17.34 4.73
CA VAL A 105 23.98 -18.26 5.51
C VAL A 105 23.04 -17.40 6.35
N GLN A 106 21.76 -17.46 6.02
CA GLN A 106 20.73 -16.90 6.87
C GLN A 106 20.26 -17.96 7.88
N THR A 107 19.37 -17.55 8.77
CA THR A 107 18.87 -18.39 9.85
C THR A 107 18.01 -19.57 9.38
N HIS A 108 17.41 -19.47 8.18
CA HIS A 108 16.45 -20.44 7.65
C HIS A 108 16.62 -20.73 6.15
N SER A 109 17.59 -20.07 5.52
CA SER A 109 17.87 -20.17 4.09
C SER A 109 19.35 -19.93 3.83
N ILE A 110 19.78 -20.28 2.63
CA ILE A 110 21.05 -19.85 2.07
C ILE A 110 20.73 -18.85 0.97
N SER A 111 21.29 -17.65 1.07
CA SER A 111 21.07 -16.59 0.10
C SER A 111 22.25 -16.49 -0.84
N PHE A 112 21.98 -16.51 -2.14
CA PHE A 112 22.90 -16.19 -3.21
C PHE A 112 22.57 -14.80 -3.75
N LEU A 113 23.40 -13.82 -3.46
CA LEU A 113 23.24 -12.43 -3.89
C LEU A 113 24.03 -12.22 -5.18
N PHE A 114 23.34 -11.79 -6.23
CA PHE A 114 23.91 -11.46 -7.54
C PHE A 114 24.18 -9.96 -7.56
N MET A 115 25.47 -9.61 -7.60
CA MET A 115 25.97 -8.26 -7.41
C MET A 115 26.47 -7.66 -8.74
N ASN A 116 26.22 -6.38 -8.93
CA ASN A 116 26.84 -5.56 -9.96
C ASN A 116 27.67 -4.45 -9.29
N GLY A 117 28.94 -4.77 -9.00
CA GLY A 117 29.75 -3.93 -8.11
C GLY A 117 29.23 -4.01 -6.67
N GLU A 118 28.85 -2.86 -6.10
CA GLU A 118 28.30 -2.78 -4.74
C GLU A 118 26.77 -2.98 -4.68
N ASP A 119 26.09 -2.95 -5.83
CA ASP A 119 24.63 -3.02 -5.91
C ASP A 119 24.14 -4.47 -5.99
N GLU A 120 23.23 -4.86 -5.09
CA GLU A 120 22.49 -6.12 -5.18
C GLU A 120 21.44 -6.02 -6.29
N VAL A 121 21.57 -6.87 -7.31
CA VAL A 121 20.66 -6.91 -8.46
C VAL A 121 19.54 -7.91 -8.24
N PHE A 122 19.87 -9.06 -7.64
CA PHE A 122 18.94 -10.16 -7.45
C PHE A 122 19.42 -11.09 -6.35
N ALA A 123 18.49 -11.69 -5.61
CA ALA A 123 18.78 -12.67 -4.58
C ALA A 123 18.08 -14.00 -4.87
N VAL A 124 18.71 -15.12 -4.50
CA VAL A 124 18.07 -16.43 -4.47
C VAL A 124 18.15 -16.99 -3.07
N ASP A 125 16.99 -17.23 -2.47
CA ASP A 125 16.86 -17.80 -1.14
C ASP A 125 16.51 -19.28 -1.23
N ILE A 126 17.46 -20.15 -0.89
CA ILE A 126 17.28 -21.59 -0.84
C ILE A 126 16.81 -21.97 0.55
N VAL A 127 15.57 -22.41 0.67
CA VAL A 127 14.90 -22.78 1.92
C VAL A 127 14.85 -24.31 2.04
N PRO A 128 15.66 -24.93 2.91
CA PRO A 128 15.59 -26.36 3.15
C PRO A 128 14.27 -26.73 3.83
N ALA A 129 13.65 -27.81 3.39
CA ALA A 129 12.32 -28.19 3.80
C ALA A 129 12.17 -29.72 3.91
N LYS A 130 11.47 -30.17 4.94
CA LYS A 130 11.03 -31.56 5.08
C LYS A 130 9.53 -31.66 4.84
N VAL A 131 9.09 -32.64 4.04
CA VAL A 131 7.66 -32.92 3.86
C VAL A 131 7.06 -33.36 5.19
N TRP A 132 5.94 -32.77 5.56
CA TRP A 132 5.25 -33.00 6.83
C TRP A 132 3.83 -33.55 6.67
N GLY A 133 3.15 -33.19 5.59
CA GLY A 133 1.78 -33.62 5.36
C GLY A 133 1.26 -33.17 4.00
N LYS A 134 -0.06 -33.13 3.87
CA LYS A 134 -0.77 -32.68 2.67
C LYS A 134 -1.77 -31.57 3.00
N ASN A 135 -1.96 -30.63 2.09
CA ASN A 135 -3.00 -29.59 2.19
C ASN A 135 -4.31 -30.02 1.49
N GLU A 136 -5.30 -29.14 1.42
CA GLU A 136 -6.60 -29.39 0.79
C GLU A 136 -6.54 -29.59 -0.73
N PHE A 137 -5.42 -29.21 -1.36
CA PHE A 137 -5.14 -29.41 -2.79
C PHE A 137 -4.37 -30.71 -3.07
N ASN A 138 -4.12 -31.53 -2.04
CA ASN A 138 -3.27 -32.73 -2.09
C ASN A 138 -1.79 -32.44 -2.40
N ASP A 139 -1.35 -31.20 -2.22
CA ASP A 139 0.05 -30.79 -2.33
C ASP A 139 0.80 -31.01 -1.01
N ASP A 140 2.12 -31.20 -1.09
CA ASP A 140 2.99 -31.34 0.07
C ASP A 140 2.98 -30.07 0.94
N THR A 141 2.85 -30.24 2.24
CA THR A 141 3.15 -29.20 3.27
C THR A 141 4.49 -29.53 3.91
N PHE A 142 5.16 -28.51 4.45
CA PHE A 142 6.55 -28.63 4.85
C PHE A 142 6.83 -28.15 6.27
N LEU A 143 7.87 -28.71 6.87
CA LEU A 143 8.60 -28.12 7.98
C LEU A 143 9.80 -27.36 7.41
N VAL A 144 9.93 -26.09 7.77
CA VAL A 144 11.09 -25.26 7.48
C VAL A 144 11.73 -24.75 8.78
N PRO A 145 13.02 -24.40 8.78
CA PRO A 145 13.68 -23.84 9.95
C PRO A 145 12.94 -22.59 10.48
N GLU A 146 12.59 -22.53 11.77
CA GLU A 146 12.03 -21.32 12.39
C GLU A 146 13.12 -20.24 12.45
N ILE A 147 12.85 -19.01 11.99
CA ILE A 147 13.23 -17.72 12.63
C ILE A 147 12.70 -16.57 11.75
N VAL A 148 11.49 -16.12 12.05
CA VAL A 148 10.86 -14.90 11.48
C VAL A 148 10.79 -13.76 12.51
N GLN A 149 11.17 -13.98 13.79
CA GLN A 149 10.79 -13.08 14.90
C GLN A 149 11.86 -12.08 15.40
N TYR A 150 13.11 -12.07 14.93
CA TYR A 150 14.14 -11.20 15.53
C TYR A 150 14.69 -10.13 14.59
N ARG A 151 14.59 -8.86 15.04
CA ARG A 151 14.69 -7.63 14.22
C ARG A 151 16.07 -7.02 14.03
N SER A 152 17.10 -7.40 14.79
CA SER A 152 18.45 -6.81 14.62
C SER A 152 19.51 -7.90 14.56
N HIS A 153 20.53 -7.70 13.72
CA HIS A 153 21.67 -8.61 13.60
C HIS A 153 22.30 -8.93 14.98
N ARG A 154 22.31 -7.94 15.88
CA ARG A 154 22.78 -8.08 17.27
C ARG A 154 21.84 -8.90 18.15
N LYS A 155 20.52 -8.70 18.10
CA LYS A 155 19.55 -9.50 18.85
C LYS A 155 19.43 -10.93 18.30
N LYS A 156 19.65 -11.11 16.99
CA LYS A 156 19.80 -12.41 16.34
C LYS A 156 21.03 -13.14 16.88
N GLN A 157 22.21 -12.49 16.88
CA GLN A 157 23.44 -13.04 17.49
C GLN A 157 23.25 -13.35 18.98
N GLU A 158 22.62 -12.48 19.77
CA GLU A 158 22.34 -12.72 21.20
C GLU A 158 21.38 -13.90 21.43
N PHE A 159 20.39 -14.12 20.57
CA PHE A 159 19.50 -15.30 20.61
C PHE A 159 20.26 -16.59 20.30
N TYR A 160 21.14 -16.58 19.29
CA TYR A 160 22.01 -17.73 18.97
C TYR A 160 23.03 -18.03 20.05
N TYR A 161 23.67 -17.01 20.64
CA TYR A 161 24.56 -17.20 21.79
C TYR A 161 23.82 -17.86 22.97
N LYS A 162 22.55 -17.51 23.21
CA LYS A 162 21.72 -18.14 24.24
C LYS A 162 21.29 -19.57 23.87
N LEU A 163 20.97 -19.85 22.61
CA LEU A 163 20.63 -21.20 22.12
C LEU A 163 21.83 -22.16 22.18
N GLN A 164 23.00 -21.72 21.69
CA GLN A 164 24.25 -22.48 21.77
C GLN A 164 24.68 -22.71 23.23
N ALA A 165 24.52 -21.72 24.11
CA ALA A 165 24.82 -21.87 25.53
C ALA A 165 23.83 -22.80 26.29
N SER A 166 22.63 -23.04 25.75
CA SER A 166 21.56 -23.82 26.42
C SER A 166 21.31 -25.20 25.83
N HIS A 167 22.06 -25.65 24.82
CA HIS A 167 21.86 -26.94 24.12
C HIS A 167 20.40 -27.16 23.65
N GLN A 168 19.66 -26.09 23.36
CA GLN A 168 18.27 -26.18 22.91
C GLN A 168 18.19 -26.50 21.41
N GLN A 169 17.32 -27.45 21.04
CA GLN A 169 17.07 -27.86 19.65
C GLN A 169 16.46 -26.73 18.80
N MET A 170 16.73 -26.76 17.49
CA MET A 170 16.07 -25.87 16.54
C MET A 170 14.56 -26.17 16.47
N LYS A 171 13.75 -25.11 16.48
CA LYS A 171 12.31 -25.21 16.23
C LYS A 171 12.08 -25.21 14.72
N TRP A 172 11.23 -26.13 14.25
CA TRP A 172 10.76 -26.18 12.87
C TRP A 172 9.34 -25.63 12.82
N ILE A 173 9.04 -24.80 11.83
CA ILE A 173 7.68 -24.29 11.60
C ILE A 173 7.03 -24.98 10.41
N LYS A 174 5.73 -25.21 10.56
CA LYS A 174 4.89 -25.68 9.46
C LYS A 174 4.70 -24.55 8.46
N THR A 175 4.72 -24.88 7.17
CA THR A 175 4.47 -23.95 6.07
C THR A 175 3.75 -24.65 4.92
N ASP A 176 2.90 -23.91 4.20
CA ASP A 176 2.11 -24.37 3.06
C ASP A 176 2.29 -23.43 1.85
N PRO A 177 3.51 -23.32 1.29
CA PRO A 177 3.78 -22.42 0.17
C PRO A 177 3.00 -22.82 -1.09
N LEU A 178 2.75 -24.14 -1.29
CA LEU A 178 2.01 -24.65 -2.44
C LEU A 178 0.52 -24.32 -2.36
N GLY A 179 -0.09 -24.37 -1.17
CA GLY A 179 -1.47 -23.93 -1.00
C GLY A 179 -1.66 -22.44 -1.27
N TYR A 180 -0.73 -21.58 -0.86
CA TYR A 180 -0.78 -20.16 -1.24
C TYR A 180 -0.70 -19.96 -2.77
N ILE A 181 0.04 -20.82 -3.49
CA ILE A 181 0.09 -20.81 -4.96
C ILE A 181 -1.23 -21.26 -5.57
N ALA A 182 -1.81 -22.35 -5.07
CA ALA A 182 -3.10 -22.86 -5.52
C ALA A 182 -4.21 -21.82 -5.32
N VAL A 183 -4.31 -21.22 -4.12
CA VAL A 183 -5.31 -20.17 -3.83
C VAL A 183 -5.14 -18.95 -4.74
N ALA A 184 -3.92 -18.44 -4.90
CA ALA A 184 -3.66 -17.31 -5.79
C ALA A 184 -4.01 -17.62 -7.26
N SER A 185 -3.86 -18.88 -7.68
CA SER A 185 -4.23 -19.33 -9.02
C SER A 185 -5.75 -19.40 -9.19
N GLU A 186 -6.46 -20.01 -8.24
CA GLU A 186 -7.93 -20.12 -8.29
C GLU A 186 -8.61 -18.75 -8.26
N ILE A 187 -8.20 -17.86 -7.34
CA ILE A 187 -8.76 -16.50 -7.27
C ILE A 187 -8.51 -15.75 -8.57
N ASN A 188 -7.33 -15.87 -9.18
CA ASN A 188 -7.06 -15.18 -10.45
C ASN A 188 -7.89 -15.73 -11.63
N LYS A 189 -8.36 -16.98 -11.57
CA LYS A 189 -9.26 -17.52 -12.61
C LYS A 189 -10.65 -16.91 -12.49
N ILE A 190 -11.08 -16.64 -11.26
CA ILE A 190 -12.38 -16.05 -10.94
C ILE A 190 -12.35 -14.53 -11.20
N ASN A 191 -11.29 -13.85 -10.73
CA ASN A 191 -11.09 -12.41 -10.85
C ASN A 191 -9.74 -12.11 -11.50
N ASP A 192 -9.76 -11.66 -12.75
CA ASP A 192 -8.53 -11.42 -13.53
C ASP A 192 -7.76 -10.16 -13.05
N ASP A 193 -8.38 -9.31 -12.23
CA ASP A 193 -7.78 -8.14 -11.60
C ASP A 193 -7.04 -8.46 -10.29
N PHE A 194 -7.18 -9.65 -9.72
CA PHE A 194 -6.48 -10.06 -8.49
C PHE A 194 -4.97 -9.78 -8.56
N ARG A 195 -4.27 -10.38 -9.52
CA ARG A 195 -2.81 -10.19 -9.67
C ARG A 195 -2.46 -8.74 -9.98
N LYS A 196 -3.31 -8.03 -10.71
CA LYS A 196 -3.07 -6.63 -11.08
C LYS A 196 -3.14 -5.73 -9.84
N SER A 197 -4.15 -5.93 -9.01
CA SER A 197 -4.35 -5.22 -7.73
C SER A 197 -3.22 -5.47 -6.76
N VAL A 198 -2.81 -6.74 -6.59
CA VAL A 198 -1.67 -7.11 -5.73
C VAL A 198 -0.39 -6.42 -6.20
N LYS A 199 -0.10 -6.45 -7.50
CA LYS A 199 1.11 -5.82 -8.06
C LYS A 199 1.10 -4.31 -7.90
N PHE A 200 -0.02 -3.64 -8.14
CA PHE A 200 -0.16 -2.20 -7.94
C PHE A 200 0.20 -1.82 -6.50
N ILE A 201 -0.43 -2.48 -5.53
CA ILE A 201 -0.22 -2.22 -4.11
C ILE A 201 1.22 -2.52 -3.66
N LYS A 202 1.82 -3.61 -4.16
CA LYS A 202 3.23 -3.92 -3.91
C LYS A 202 4.16 -2.83 -4.45
N GLY A 203 3.90 -2.34 -5.65
CA GLY A 203 4.67 -1.26 -6.25
C GLY A 203 4.60 0.02 -5.41
N TRP A 204 3.39 0.44 -5.02
CA TRP A 204 3.19 1.60 -4.14
C TRP A 204 3.95 1.43 -2.82
N LYS A 205 3.77 0.28 -2.14
CA LYS A 205 4.45 -0.03 -0.87
C LYS A 205 5.97 0.00 -1.02
N ASN A 206 6.52 -0.46 -2.16
CA ASN A 206 7.96 -0.45 -2.39
C ASN A 206 8.47 0.98 -2.51
N THR A 207 7.79 1.85 -3.27
CA THR A 207 8.15 3.27 -3.36
C THR A 207 8.04 3.98 -2.01
N CYS A 208 7.06 3.63 -1.15
CA CYS A 208 7.04 4.12 0.22
C CYS A 208 8.31 3.69 0.98
N LYS A 209 8.63 2.39 0.97
CA LYS A 209 9.77 1.81 1.70
C LYS A 209 11.11 2.40 1.26
N GLU A 210 11.30 2.65 -0.03
CA GLU A 210 12.50 3.29 -0.59
C GLU A 210 12.70 4.71 -0.05
N LYS A 211 11.60 5.46 0.15
CA LYS A 211 11.65 6.83 0.67
C LYS A 211 11.77 6.92 2.18
N ASN A 212 11.33 5.89 2.90
CA ASN A 212 11.37 5.87 4.36
C ASN A 212 11.49 4.44 4.89
N GLU A 213 12.64 4.13 5.48
CA GLU A 213 12.89 2.81 6.05
C GLU A 213 11.92 2.43 7.18
N ASN A 214 11.27 3.39 7.85
CA ASN A 214 10.24 3.14 8.86
C ASN A 214 8.90 2.68 8.26
N PHE A 215 8.73 2.70 6.93
CA PHE A 215 7.54 2.14 6.29
C PHE A 215 7.57 0.61 6.32
N ARG A 216 7.18 0.02 7.45
CA ARG A 216 7.32 -1.42 7.71
C ARG A 216 6.03 -2.20 7.45
N LEU A 217 5.68 -2.33 6.18
CA LEU A 217 4.52 -3.09 5.71
C LEU A 217 4.99 -4.25 4.81
N LYS A 218 4.47 -5.47 5.01
CA LYS A 218 4.90 -6.65 4.22
C LYS A 218 4.04 -6.82 2.96
N SER A 219 4.70 -7.05 1.82
CA SER A 219 4.03 -7.30 0.53
C SER A 219 3.10 -8.52 0.57
N PHE A 220 3.50 -9.58 1.29
CA PHE A 220 2.68 -10.79 1.43
C PHE A 220 1.42 -10.55 2.29
N HIS A 221 1.49 -9.69 3.32
CA HIS A 221 0.31 -9.32 4.11
C HIS A 221 -0.73 -8.64 3.21
N LEU A 222 -0.33 -7.67 2.39
CA LEU A 222 -1.23 -6.98 1.47
C LEU A 222 -1.85 -7.93 0.43
N GLU A 223 -1.07 -8.87 -0.08
CA GLU A 223 -1.56 -9.92 -0.99
C GLU A 223 -2.64 -10.80 -0.32
N GLN A 224 -2.47 -11.15 0.96
CA GLN A 224 -3.44 -11.98 1.68
C GLN A 224 -4.70 -11.19 2.09
N LEU A 225 -4.61 -9.89 2.39
CA LEU A 225 -5.80 -9.06 2.58
C LEU A 225 -6.64 -8.99 1.29
N ILE A 226 -6.00 -8.76 0.14
CA ILE A 226 -6.70 -8.79 -1.16
C ILE A 226 -7.30 -10.17 -1.45
N THR A 227 -6.58 -11.24 -1.09
CA THR A 227 -7.07 -12.62 -1.23
C THR A 227 -8.37 -12.82 -0.44
N ILE A 228 -8.40 -12.43 0.84
CA ILE A 228 -9.59 -12.52 1.70
C ILE A 228 -10.74 -11.71 1.11
N GLN A 229 -10.46 -10.46 0.74
CA GLN A 229 -11.43 -9.54 0.16
C GLN A 229 -12.11 -10.09 -1.10
N LEU A 230 -11.35 -10.68 -2.03
CA LEU A 230 -11.91 -11.24 -3.26
C LEU A 230 -12.56 -12.61 -3.09
N LEU A 231 -12.23 -13.34 -2.01
CA LEU A 231 -12.98 -14.54 -1.65
C LEU A 231 -14.36 -14.19 -1.07
N GLU A 232 -14.51 -13.02 -0.45
CA GLU A 232 -15.79 -12.51 0.05
C GLU A 232 -16.62 -11.85 -1.06
N ASN A 233 -15.96 -11.19 -2.02
CA ASN A 233 -16.62 -10.53 -3.15
C ASN A 233 -15.77 -10.61 -4.42
N GLU A 234 -16.11 -11.57 -5.29
CA GLU A 234 -15.35 -11.86 -6.51
C GLU A 234 -15.57 -10.86 -7.66
N ASP A 235 -16.65 -10.05 -7.61
CA ASP A 235 -17.04 -9.13 -8.69
C ASP A 235 -16.27 -7.79 -8.66
N GLN A 236 -15.39 -7.60 -7.68
CA GLN A 236 -14.67 -6.34 -7.51
C GLN A 236 -13.69 -6.09 -8.64
N THR A 237 -13.69 -4.87 -9.17
CA THR A 237 -12.69 -4.46 -10.16
C THR A 237 -11.36 -4.09 -9.49
N ILE A 238 -10.31 -3.86 -10.28
CA ILE A 238 -9.03 -3.34 -9.78
C ILE A 238 -9.18 -2.09 -8.91
N PHE A 239 -10.07 -1.16 -9.28
CA PHE A 239 -10.28 0.07 -8.52
C PHE A 239 -10.95 -0.24 -7.17
N ASP A 240 -12.03 -1.04 -7.19
CA ASP A 240 -12.74 -1.42 -5.96
C ASP A 240 -11.80 -2.14 -5.00
N THR A 241 -11.01 -3.08 -5.54
CA THR A 241 -10.06 -3.88 -4.78
C THR A 241 -9.05 -2.99 -4.05
N ILE A 242 -8.40 -2.08 -4.79
CA ILE A 242 -7.40 -1.15 -4.26
C ILE A 242 -8.00 -0.16 -3.27
N PHE A 243 -9.13 0.45 -3.62
CA PHE A 243 -9.75 1.49 -2.81
C PHE A 243 -10.23 0.92 -1.47
N GLN A 244 -10.96 -0.21 -1.49
CA GLN A 244 -11.41 -0.85 -0.26
C GLN A 244 -10.22 -1.26 0.61
N LEU A 245 -9.21 -1.95 0.04
CA LEU A 245 -8.02 -2.34 0.78
C LEU A 245 -7.41 -1.15 1.52
N LEU A 246 -7.17 -0.04 0.81
CA LEU A 246 -6.53 1.15 1.39
C LEU A 246 -7.38 1.80 2.48
N THR A 247 -8.71 1.86 2.31
CA THR A 247 -9.61 2.42 3.33
C THR A 247 -9.74 1.54 4.58
N GLU A 248 -9.51 0.23 4.47
CA GLU A 248 -9.62 -0.73 5.58
C GLU A 248 -8.26 -1.05 6.21
N LEU A 249 -7.15 -0.75 5.54
CA LEU A 249 -5.81 -1.14 5.96
C LEU A 249 -5.44 -0.60 7.35
N LYS A 250 -5.88 0.62 7.72
CA LYS A 250 -5.64 1.16 9.06
C LYS A 250 -6.29 0.31 10.16
N GLU A 251 -7.50 -0.19 9.92
CA GLU A 251 -8.19 -1.10 10.86
C GLU A 251 -7.51 -2.46 10.90
N ASN A 252 -7.12 -3.01 9.74
CA ASN A 252 -6.39 -4.28 9.63
C ASN A 252 -5.00 -4.26 10.31
N LEU A 253 -4.44 -3.07 10.56
CA LEU A 253 -3.16 -2.90 11.26
C LEU A 253 -3.30 -2.75 12.78
N LYS A 254 -4.52 -2.79 13.33
CA LYS A 254 -4.72 -2.71 14.79
C LYS A 254 -4.29 -3.99 15.53
N ALA A 255 -4.44 -5.15 14.89
CA ALA A 255 -4.05 -6.44 15.46
C ALA A 255 -3.83 -7.48 14.36
N PRO A 256 -2.97 -8.50 14.58
CA PRO A 256 -2.86 -9.63 13.66
C PRO A 256 -4.22 -10.33 13.48
N CYS A 257 -4.58 -10.61 12.24
CA CYS A 257 -5.91 -11.13 11.89
C CYS A 257 -5.87 -12.26 10.86
N ILE A 258 -4.76 -12.48 10.15
CA ILE A 258 -4.68 -13.47 9.08
C ILE A 258 -4.06 -14.77 9.57
N ARG A 259 -4.88 -15.82 9.67
CA ARG A 259 -4.46 -17.15 10.11
C ARG A 259 -3.50 -17.80 9.10
N ASP A 260 -2.44 -18.42 9.61
CA ASP A 260 -1.56 -19.22 8.76
C ASP A 260 -2.26 -20.51 8.30
N ARG A 261 -2.02 -20.89 7.05
CA ARG A 261 -2.62 -22.07 6.41
C ARG A 261 -2.07 -23.40 6.95
N ALA A 262 -0.80 -23.44 7.31
CA ALA A 262 -0.13 -24.64 7.82
C ALA A 262 -0.26 -24.78 9.34
N ASP A 263 -0.47 -23.67 10.05
CA ASP A 263 -0.69 -23.63 11.49
C ASP A 263 -1.72 -22.54 11.88
N HIS A 264 -2.99 -22.92 11.94
CA HIS A 264 -4.10 -22.03 12.33
C HIS A 264 -3.96 -21.40 13.74
N SER A 265 -3.06 -21.90 14.59
CA SER A 265 -2.78 -21.25 15.87
C SER A 265 -1.98 -19.95 15.72
N LYS A 266 -1.31 -19.75 14.57
CA LYS A 266 -0.45 -18.61 14.27
C LYS A 266 -1.10 -17.64 13.28
N PHE A 267 -0.53 -16.44 13.23
CA PHE A 267 -0.89 -15.39 12.29
C PHE A 267 0.29 -15.06 11.37
N ILE A 268 0.06 -14.96 10.06
CA ILE A 268 1.13 -14.59 9.10
C ILE A 268 1.54 -13.11 9.25
N ASP A 269 0.62 -12.30 9.74
CA ASP A 269 0.74 -10.87 10.00
C ASP A 269 1.08 -10.58 11.47
N GLN A 270 1.60 -11.57 12.20
CA GLN A 270 2.01 -11.42 13.61
C GLN A 270 2.94 -10.22 13.85
N TYR A 271 3.72 -9.81 12.84
CA TYR A 271 4.61 -8.66 12.90
C TYR A 271 3.89 -7.32 13.15
N VAL A 272 2.58 -7.23 12.87
CA VAL A 272 1.74 -6.05 13.11
C VAL A 272 1.73 -5.69 14.59
N ALA A 273 1.63 -6.70 15.47
CA ALA A 273 1.58 -6.51 16.93
C ALA A 273 2.84 -5.89 17.53
N GLU A 274 3.93 -5.83 16.76
CA GLU A 274 5.20 -5.31 17.23
C GLU A 274 5.62 -4.06 16.43
N LEU A 275 4.78 -3.51 15.55
CA LEU A 275 5.05 -2.20 14.93
C LEU A 275 5.12 -1.09 15.99
N THR A 276 6.08 -0.18 15.83
CA THR A 276 6.21 1.00 16.70
C THR A 276 5.23 2.10 16.27
N ASP A 277 4.94 3.04 17.17
CA ASP A 277 4.07 4.19 16.87
C ASP A 277 4.57 5.00 15.66
N VAL A 278 5.89 5.13 15.51
CA VAL A 278 6.52 5.82 14.37
C VAL A 278 6.30 5.07 13.07
N GLU A 279 6.44 3.74 13.07
CA GLU A 279 6.17 2.90 11.90
C GLU A 279 4.68 2.95 11.51
N ILE A 280 3.77 2.84 12.48
CA ILE A 280 2.31 2.97 12.26
C ILE A 280 1.96 4.33 11.68
N ALA A 281 2.45 5.42 12.31
CA ALA A 281 2.20 6.78 11.82
C ALA A 281 2.72 6.96 10.38
N THR A 282 3.92 6.43 10.08
CA THR A 282 4.50 6.48 8.73
C THR A 282 3.64 5.72 7.72
N ILE A 283 3.13 4.54 8.08
CA ILE A 283 2.21 3.77 7.22
C ILE A 283 0.92 4.55 6.98
N TYR A 284 0.33 5.13 8.03
CA TYR A 284 -0.92 5.89 7.92
C TYR A 284 -0.77 7.12 7.04
N GLN A 285 0.34 7.84 7.16
CA GLN A 285 0.66 8.99 6.29
C GLN A 285 0.81 8.58 4.82
N GLY A 286 1.37 7.39 4.55
CA GLY A 286 1.45 6.83 3.20
C GLY A 286 0.07 6.48 2.65
N ILE A 287 -0.79 5.85 3.46
CA ILE A 287 -2.18 5.50 3.09
C ILE A 287 -2.99 6.76 2.78
N ASP A 288 -2.94 7.77 3.66
CA ASP A 288 -3.66 9.04 3.46
C ASP A 288 -3.17 9.75 2.20
N SER A 289 -1.87 9.69 1.93
CA SER A 289 -1.32 10.29 0.71
C SER A 289 -1.89 9.64 -0.56
N ILE A 290 -1.88 8.31 -0.67
CA ILE A 290 -2.36 7.64 -1.89
C ILE A 290 -3.87 7.79 -2.06
N LEU A 291 -4.65 7.68 -0.97
CA LEU A 291 -6.09 7.88 -1.03
C LEU A 291 -6.46 9.31 -1.43
N LYS A 292 -5.73 10.31 -0.92
CA LYS A 292 -5.88 11.70 -1.38
C LYS A 292 -5.54 11.85 -2.87
N SER A 293 -4.47 11.21 -3.35
CA SER A 293 -4.14 11.23 -4.78
C SER A 293 -5.23 10.58 -5.64
N PHE A 294 -5.93 9.56 -5.14
CA PHE A 294 -7.11 9.00 -5.82
C PHE A 294 -8.26 10.00 -5.91
N GLU A 295 -8.51 10.82 -4.87
CA GLU A 295 -9.55 11.86 -4.93
C GLU A 295 -9.25 12.95 -5.97
N GLU A 296 -7.97 13.18 -6.24
CA GLU A 296 -7.46 14.19 -7.17
C GLU A 296 -7.05 13.60 -8.53
N PHE A 297 -7.31 12.30 -8.76
CA PHE A 297 -6.78 11.57 -9.90
C PHE A 297 -7.28 12.11 -11.25
N ASP A 298 -6.32 12.44 -12.11
CA ASP A 298 -6.52 13.05 -13.43
C ASP A 298 -6.16 12.12 -14.60
N GLY A 299 -5.67 10.90 -14.30
CA GLY A 299 -5.26 9.90 -15.28
C GLY A 299 -3.77 9.54 -15.21
N ASP A 300 -2.92 10.33 -14.54
CA ASP A 300 -1.50 10.00 -14.40
C ASP A 300 -1.26 9.01 -13.24
N VAL A 301 -1.11 7.73 -13.55
CA VAL A 301 -0.84 6.69 -12.54
C VAL A 301 0.51 6.89 -11.86
N ASN A 302 1.48 7.55 -12.49
CA ASN A 302 2.76 7.84 -11.83
C ASN A 302 2.58 8.72 -10.60
N SER A 303 1.61 9.64 -10.62
CA SER A 303 1.25 10.45 -9.46
C SER A 303 0.75 9.62 -8.28
N LEU A 304 0.07 8.49 -8.53
CA LEU A 304 -0.38 7.55 -7.50
C LEU A 304 0.79 6.72 -6.95
N MET A 305 1.74 6.35 -7.82
CA MET A 305 2.88 5.51 -7.46
C MET A 305 4.00 6.28 -6.77
N ASN A 306 4.14 7.57 -7.06
CA ASN A 306 5.11 8.43 -6.43
C ASN A 306 4.71 8.67 -4.97
N ALA A 307 5.13 7.77 -4.08
CA ALA A 307 4.72 7.80 -2.69
C ALA A 307 5.08 9.12 -1.99
N HIS A 308 4.13 9.70 -1.27
CA HIS A 308 4.39 10.79 -0.33
C HIS A 308 3.86 10.42 1.05
N TYR A 309 4.24 11.22 2.05
CA TYR A 309 3.78 11.07 3.42
C TYR A 309 2.95 12.29 3.78
N TYR A 310 1.64 12.09 3.94
CA TYR A 310 0.71 13.17 4.27
C TYR A 310 0.33 13.13 5.75
N ALA A 311 0.89 14.04 6.54
CA ALA A 311 0.46 14.26 7.92
C ALA A 311 -0.82 15.11 7.92
N ARG A 312 -1.97 14.47 8.16
CA ARG A 312 -3.26 15.15 8.29
C ARG A 312 -3.31 16.02 9.55
N GLY A 313 -4.02 17.14 9.47
CA GLY A 313 -4.44 17.88 10.67
C GLY A 313 -5.51 17.11 11.44
N GLU A 314 -5.63 17.36 12.75
CA GLU A 314 -6.56 16.61 13.63
C GLU A 314 -8.02 16.69 13.17
N GLN A 315 -8.44 17.84 12.64
CA GLN A 315 -9.81 18.08 12.17
C GLN A 315 -9.98 17.88 10.66
N GLU A 316 -8.94 17.48 9.94
CA GLU A 316 -9.05 17.30 8.49
C GLU A 316 -9.72 15.95 8.17
N GLU A 317 -10.77 15.98 7.35
CA GLU A 317 -11.47 14.80 6.84
C GLU A 317 -11.38 14.72 5.31
N PHE A 318 -11.50 13.51 4.79
CA PHE A 318 -11.58 13.21 3.36
C PHE A 318 -12.78 12.30 3.06
N LEU A 319 -13.21 12.22 1.79
CA LEU A 319 -14.35 11.37 1.42
C LEU A 319 -14.04 9.89 1.63
N PHE A 320 -12.77 9.50 1.45
CA PHE A 320 -12.32 8.13 1.75
C PHE A 320 -12.43 7.74 3.23
N ASP A 321 -12.44 8.70 4.18
CA ASP A 321 -12.69 8.40 5.61
C ASP A 321 -14.11 7.83 5.81
N ARG A 322 -15.03 8.11 4.86
CA ARG A 322 -16.41 7.60 4.81
C ARG A 322 -16.60 6.52 3.75
N LYS A 323 -15.51 5.98 3.19
CA LYS A 323 -15.50 5.01 2.08
C LYS A 323 -16.24 5.49 0.82
N ILE A 324 -16.30 6.81 0.59
CA ILE A 324 -16.91 7.40 -0.61
C ILE A 324 -15.82 7.64 -1.66
N PRO A 325 -15.77 6.88 -2.77
CA PRO A 325 -14.81 7.14 -3.84
C PRO A 325 -15.20 8.37 -4.67
N VAL A 326 -14.20 9.04 -5.24
CA VAL A 326 -14.40 10.18 -6.14
C VAL A 326 -14.31 9.71 -7.59
N LEU A 327 -15.46 9.55 -8.22
CA LEU A 327 -15.61 9.03 -9.59
C LEU A 327 -16.36 10.05 -10.44
N ILE A 328 -15.68 11.14 -10.80
CA ILE A 328 -16.29 12.28 -11.51
C ILE A 328 -16.87 11.87 -12.87
N ASP A 329 -18.14 12.20 -13.10
CA ASP A 329 -18.80 12.16 -14.40
C ASP A 329 -18.61 13.51 -15.10
N ASP A 330 -17.81 13.51 -16.17
CA ASP A 330 -17.46 14.71 -16.93
C ASP A 330 -18.68 15.37 -17.63
N SER A 331 -19.83 14.69 -17.70
CA SER A 331 -21.08 15.24 -18.25
C SER A 331 -21.87 16.10 -17.27
N ILE A 332 -21.52 16.03 -15.98
CA ILE A 332 -22.20 16.79 -14.93
C ILE A 332 -21.59 18.18 -14.79
N ILE A 333 -22.44 19.19 -14.95
CA ILE A 333 -22.13 20.58 -14.61
C ILE A 333 -22.48 20.76 -13.14
N PHE A 334 -21.47 20.90 -12.30
CA PHE A 334 -21.63 21.18 -10.88
C PHE A 334 -20.70 22.33 -10.46
N THR A 335 -21.27 23.46 -10.04
CA THR A 335 -20.51 24.61 -9.58
C THR A 335 -21.05 25.14 -8.26
N ILE A 336 -20.14 25.61 -7.40
CA ILE A 336 -20.49 26.29 -6.15
C ILE A 336 -20.06 27.75 -6.20
N ASP A 337 -20.74 28.59 -5.42
CA ASP A 337 -20.36 29.98 -5.18
C ASP A 337 -20.73 30.34 -3.73
N GLY A 338 -20.41 31.55 -3.27
CA GLY A 338 -20.75 32.03 -1.93
C GLY A 338 -21.39 33.41 -1.95
N LEU A 339 -22.45 33.60 -1.17
CA LEU A 339 -23.07 34.91 -0.94
C LEU A 339 -22.44 35.56 0.30
N ILE A 340 -21.90 36.77 0.13
CA ILE A 340 -21.23 37.51 1.20
C ILE A 340 -22.25 38.39 1.91
N LYS A 341 -22.43 38.15 3.21
CA LYS A 341 -23.24 39.00 4.09
C LYS A 341 -22.34 39.91 4.91
N ASN A 342 -22.58 41.21 4.79
CA ASN A 342 -21.89 42.20 5.60
C ASN A 342 -22.56 42.35 6.96
N SER A 343 -21.83 42.06 8.03
CA SER A 343 -22.33 42.16 9.40
C SER A 343 -22.80 43.56 9.80
N ARG A 344 -22.28 44.60 9.15
CA ARG A 344 -22.64 46.01 9.41
C ARG A 344 -23.87 46.50 8.64
N ALA A 345 -24.17 45.88 7.50
CA ALA A 345 -25.27 46.31 6.62
C ALA A 345 -26.46 45.32 6.59
N GLY A 346 -26.29 44.09 7.10
CA GLY A 346 -27.34 43.07 7.16
C GLY A 346 -27.71 42.44 5.82
N GLU A 347 -27.26 43.00 4.70
CA GLU A 347 -27.59 42.56 3.34
C GLU A 347 -26.48 41.70 2.70
N TYR A 348 -26.89 40.83 1.76
CA TYR A 348 -25.98 40.09 0.88
C TYR A 348 -25.59 40.98 -0.29
N ILE A 349 -24.33 41.43 -0.32
CA ILE A 349 -23.94 42.53 -1.22
C ILE A 349 -23.41 41.99 -2.56
N LEU A 350 -22.69 40.85 -2.55
CA LEU A 350 -22.02 40.28 -3.73
C LEU A 350 -21.83 38.76 -3.60
N THR A 351 -21.59 38.09 -4.72
CA THR A 351 -21.06 36.71 -4.73
C THR A 351 -19.53 36.71 -4.63
N LEU A 352 -18.95 35.62 -4.12
CA LEU A 352 -17.50 35.40 -4.04
C LEU A 352 -16.82 35.59 -5.40
N SER A 353 -17.40 34.96 -6.43
CA SER A 353 -16.93 35.05 -7.82
C SER A 353 -16.86 36.50 -8.33
N LYS A 354 -17.88 37.32 -8.04
CA LYS A 354 -17.93 38.74 -8.42
C LYS A 354 -16.98 39.61 -7.61
N ASN A 355 -16.65 39.20 -6.39
CA ASN A 355 -15.73 39.94 -5.52
C ASN A 355 -14.27 39.48 -5.65
N LEU A 356 -13.94 38.76 -6.74
CA LEU A 356 -12.60 38.20 -7.00
C LEU A 356 -12.08 37.38 -5.81
N TRP A 357 -12.98 36.70 -5.10
CA TRP A 357 -12.67 35.84 -3.95
C TRP A 357 -12.09 36.58 -2.74
N HIS A 358 -12.09 37.92 -2.72
CA HIS A 358 -11.54 38.72 -1.63
C HIS A 358 -12.63 39.11 -0.63
N ILE A 359 -12.40 38.93 0.67
CA ILE A 359 -13.35 39.37 1.70
C ILE A 359 -12.60 39.98 2.90
N GLU A 360 -13.26 40.93 3.59
CA GLU A 360 -12.79 41.44 4.87
C GLU A 360 -13.22 40.52 6.03
N ARG A 361 -12.56 40.64 7.19
CA ARG A 361 -12.99 39.91 8.40
C ARG A 361 -14.37 40.36 8.87
N GLU A 362 -14.96 39.56 9.78
CA GLU A 362 -16.23 39.85 10.45
C GLU A 362 -17.45 39.84 9.51
N ASN A 363 -17.32 39.30 8.31
CA ASN A 363 -18.43 39.00 7.41
C ASN A 363 -18.83 37.53 7.57
N SER A 364 -19.91 37.12 6.90
CA SER A 364 -20.27 35.71 6.75
C SER A 364 -20.46 35.36 5.28
N ILE A 365 -20.19 34.10 4.96
CA ILE A 365 -20.34 33.53 3.62
C ILE A 365 -21.37 32.41 3.71
N LYS A 366 -22.37 32.48 2.86
CA LYS A 366 -23.29 31.35 2.61
C LYS A 366 -22.87 30.70 1.29
N PHE A 367 -22.21 29.55 1.37
CA PHE A 367 -21.91 28.73 0.21
C PHE A 367 -23.17 28.02 -0.29
N PHE A 368 -23.33 27.93 -1.60
CA PHE A 368 -24.48 27.31 -2.25
C PHE A 368 -24.08 26.73 -3.61
N VAL A 369 -24.91 25.81 -4.12
CA VAL A 369 -24.76 25.25 -5.46
C VAL A 369 -25.29 26.24 -6.49
N ALA A 370 -24.41 26.77 -7.33
CA ALA A 370 -24.73 27.76 -8.36
C ALA A 370 -25.27 27.12 -9.65
N ALA A 371 -24.78 25.93 -9.99
CA ALA A 371 -25.32 25.13 -11.09
C ALA A 371 -25.20 23.64 -10.76
N ASN A 372 -26.26 22.89 -11.09
CA ASN A 372 -26.30 21.42 -11.07
C ASN A 372 -27.25 20.96 -12.19
N ASN A 373 -26.75 20.22 -13.18
CA ASN A 373 -27.57 19.66 -14.26
C ASN A 373 -27.99 18.19 -14.03
N SER A 374 -27.64 17.61 -12.87
CA SER A 374 -28.04 16.26 -12.48
C SER A 374 -29.40 16.24 -11.78
N SER A 375 -29.94 15.04 -11.57
CA SER A 375 -31.14 14.79 -10.76
C SER A 375 -30.85 14.54 -9.28
N PHE A 376 -29.59 14.63 -8.86
CA PHE A 376 -29.14 14.36 -7.48
C PHE A 376 -28.91 15.67 -6.72
N TYR A 377 -29.22 15.66 -5.41
CA TYR A 377 -29.13 16.84 -4.53
C TYR A 377 -28.44 16.55 -3.19
N ASN A 378 -27.73 15.41 -3.09
CA ASN A 378 -27.02 15.04 -1.88
C ASN A 378 -25.64 15.71 -1.87
N TYR A 379 -25.55 16.90 -1.26
CA TYR A 379 -24.29 17.66 -1.24
C TYR A 379 -23.58 17.55 0.10
N LEU A 380 -22.27 17.27 0.05
CA LEU A 380 -21.37 17.41 1.18
C LEU A 380 -20.46 18.62 1.00
N TRP A 381 -20.08 19.26 2.09
CA TRP A 381 -19.24 20.44 2.09
C TRP A 381 -17.98 20.23 2.92
N LYS A 382 -16.82 20.64 2.40
CA LYS A 382 -15.58 20.76 3.18
C LYS A 382 -15.13 22.21 3.21
N ILE A 383 -14.91 22.75 4.40
CA ILE A 383 -14.33 24.07 4.59
C ILE A 383 -12.92 23.89 5.10
N LYS A 384 -11.93 24.35 4.32
CA LYS A 384 -10.52 24.29 4.71
C LYS A 384 -9.99 25.68 4.95
N ASN A 385 -9.45 25.86 6.15
CA ASN A 385 -8.76 27.09 6.52
C ASN A 385 -7.28 27.05 6.15
N ASP A 386 -6.66 28.23 6.03
CA ASP A 386 -5.23 28.40 5.83
C ASP A 386 -4.45 27.66 6.93
N GLN A 387 -3.41 26.93 6.55
CA GLN A 387 -2.60 26.14 7.51
C GLN A 387 -1.87 27.01 8.54
N ASN A 388 -1.73 28.33 8.30
CA ASN A 388 -1.06 29.26 9.20
C ASN A 388 -2.02 30.04 10.11
N CYS A 389 -3.31 29.70 10.12
CA CYS A 389 -4.28 30.38 10.98
C CYS A 389 -4.41 29.72 12.37
N GLU A 390 -5.05 30.41 13.30
CA GLU A 390 -5.27 29.96 14.67
C GLU A 390 -6.16 28.71 14.77
N GLU A 391 -7.05 28.50 13.78
CA GLU A 391 -7.98 27.37 13.73
C GLU A 391 -7.88 26.66 12.37
N VAL A 392 -6.90 25.75 12.27
CA VAL A 392 -6.74 24.90 11.10
C VAL A 392 -7.89 23.90 11.07
N ARG A 393 -8.70 23.97 10.00
CA ARG A 393 -9.93 23.19 9.81
C ARG A 393 -9.90 22.45 8.48
N GLY A 394 -10.68 21.38 8.35
CA GLY A 394 -10.86 20.65 7.10
C GLY A 394 -11.90 19.54 7.16
N ASP A 395 -12.88 19.64 8.06
CA ASP A 395 -13.94 18.64 8.25
C ASP A 395 -14.94 18.65 7.09
N ILE A 396 -15.61 17.52 6.88
CA ILE A 396 -16.69 17.38 5.90
C ILE A 396 -18.03 17.45 6.66
N SER A 397 -19.04 18.12 6.09
CA SER A 397 -20.38 18.20 6.69
C SER A 397 -20.92 16.81 7.06
N LYS A 398 -21.53 16.67 8.23
CA LYS A 398 -22.03 15.35 8.71
C LYS A 398 -23.19 14.83 7.87
N ASP A 399 -24.09 15.74 7.50
CA ASP A 399 -25.29 15.46 6.72
C ASP A 399 -25.23 16.16 5.36
N TYR A 400 -26.12 15.74 4.47
CA TYR A 400 -26.34 16.42 3.20
C TYR A 400 -26.99 17.79 3.44
N GLN A 401 -26.45 18.83 2.80
CA GLN A 401 -26.92 20.21 2.97
C GLN A 401 -26.89 20.96 1.64
N ASP A 402 -27.97 21.65 1.30
CA ASP A 402 -28.02 22.52 0.11
C ASP A 402 -27.08 23.73 0.20
N GLU A 403 -26.77 24.15 1.43
CA GLU A 403 -25.98 25.33 1.73
C GLU A 403 -25.12 25.13 2.98
N HIS A 404 -24.01 25.86 3.05
CA HIS A 404 -23.13 25.89 4.21
C HIS A 404 -22.78 27.33 4.61
N HIS A 405 -22.78 27.63 5.90
CA HIS A 405 -22.53 28.98 6.42
C HIS A 405 -21.21 29.03 7.17
N GLU A 406 -20.38 30.02 6.86
CA GLU A 406 -19.05 30.21 7.45
C GLU A 406 -18.81 31.69 7.81
N ASP A 407 -18.14 31.93 8.94
CA ASP A 407 -17.72 33.26 9.37
C ASP A 407 -16.31 33.60 8.86
N THR A 408 -16.07 34.83 8.40
CA THR A 408 -14.72 35.26 7.94
C THR A 408 -13.83 35.69 9.12
N LYS A 409 -13.47 34.72 9.97
CA LYS A 409 -12.72 34.99 11.21
C LYS A 409 -11.21 35.13 11.01
N TYR A 410 -10.61 34.38 10.09
CA TYR A 410 -9.16 34.24 10.00
C TYR A 410 -8.62 34.84 8.69
N PHE A 411 -7.49 35.54 8.75
CA PHE A 411 -6.81 35.98 7.53
C PHE A 411 -6.15 34.79 6.83
N GLY A 412 -6.02 34.84 5.51
CA GLY A 412 -5.35 33.80 4.73
C GLY A 412 -6.13 33.36 3.50
N GLY A 413 -5.58 32.35 2.82
CA GLY A 413 -6.23 31.65 1.71
C GLY A 413 -6.97 30.43 2.23
N HIS A 414 -8.28 30.50 2.25
CA HIS A 414 -9.21 29.43 2.63
C HIS A 414 -9.93 28.92 1.37
N TYR A 415 -10.68 27.84 1.49
CA TYR A 415 -11.56 27.39 0.43
C TYR A 415 -12.73 26.57 0.94
N ALA A 416 -13.81 26.54 0.15
CA ALA A 416 -14.88 25.57 0.27
C ALA A 416 -14.79 24.56 -0.90
N LEU A 417 -15.02 23.29 -0.61
CA LEU A 417 -15.30 22.25 -1.59
C LEU A 417 -16.74 21.80 -1.42
N GLY A 418 -17.46 21.74 -2.53
CA GLY A 418 -18.75 21.06 -2.62
C GLY A 418 -18.56 19.73 -3.32
N TYR A 419 -19.23 18.69 -2.83
CA TYR A 419 -19.25 17.36 -3.41
C TYR A 419 -20.70 16.97 -3.71
N LEU A 420 -20.96 16.51 -4.93
CA LEU A 420 -22.24 15.92 -5.31
C LEU A 420 -22.15 14.40 -5.16
N ILE A 421 -22.94 13.84 -4.25
CA ILE A 421 -22.93 12.41 -3.93
C ILE A 421 -24.13 11.71 -4.57
N SER A 422 -23.89 10.53 -5.14
CA SER A 422 -24.91 9.62 -5.64
C SER A 422 -24.51 8.18 -5.35
N ASN A 423 -25.38 7.41 -4.69
CA ASN A 423 -25.13 6.02 -4.28
C ASN A 423 -23.76 5.83 -3.63
N ASP A 424 -23.44 6.67 -2.63
CA ASP A 424 -22.17 6.68 -1.91
C ASP A 424 -20.92 6.89 -2.78
N VAL A 425 -21.07 7.52 -3.94
CA VAL A 425 -20.00 7.92 -4.85
C VAL A 425 -20.03 9.44 -5.07
N CYS A 426 -18.89 10.11 -4.99
CA CYS A 426 -18.78 11.51 -5.41
C CYS A 426 -18.67 11.60 -6.94
N ILE A 427 -19.75 12.04 -7.58
CA ILE A 427 -19.88 12.11 -9.06
C ILE A 427 -19.54 13.48 -9.64
N ALA A 428 -19.48 14.53 -8.83
CA ALA A 428 -18.97 15.83 -9.21
C ALA A 428 -18.41 16.58 -7.98
N LYS A 429 -17.44 17.46 -8.19
CA LYS A 429 -16.90 18.33 -7.13
C LYS A 429 -16.57 19.71 -7.66
N SER A 430 -16.68 20.72 -6.82
CA SER A 430 -16.38 22.11 -7.18
C SER A 430 -15.71 22.83 -6.02
N ARG A 431 -14.86 23.81 -6.33
CA ARG A 431 -14.06 24.57 -5.36
C ARG A 431 -14.36 26.06 -5.47
N ALA A 432 -14.56 26.71 -4.33
CA ALA A 432 -14.62 28.16 -4.19
C ALA A 432 -13.48 28.61 -3.28
N ASP A 433 -12.52 29.35 -3.82
CA ASP A 433 -11.44 29.94 -3.02
C ASP A 433 -11.92 31.17 -2.25
N VAL A 434 -11.33 31.43 -1.09
CA VAL A 434 -11.70 32.57 -0.25
C VAL A 434 -10.43 33.19 0.34
N ILE A 435 -10.15 34.44 -0.01
CA ILE A 435 -8.98 35.17 0.46
C ILE A 435 -9.43 36.26 1.42
N ILE A 436 -9.23 36.04 2.72
CA ILE A 436 -9.57 37.01 3.75
C ILE A 436 -8.37 37.94 3.98
N ARG A 437 -8.53 39.23 3.69
CA ARG A 437 -7.44 40.24 3.77
C ARG A 437 -7.74 41.33 4.78
N LYS A 438 -6.67 42.00 5.24
CA LYS A 438 -6.79 43.24 6.00
C LYS A 438 -7.40 44.33 5.10
N PRO A 439 -8.30 45.17 5.63
CA PRO A 439 -8.83 46.30 4.87
C PRO A 439 -7.67 47.16 4.39
N PHE A 440 -7.67 47.50 3.10
CA PHE A 440 -6.70 48.41 2.54
C PHE A 440 -6.94 49.81 3.15
N ARG A 441 -6.15 50.18 4.15
CA ARG A 441 -6.07 51.56 4.62
C ARG A 441 -5.01 52.27 3.78
N PRO A 442 -5.36 53.08 2.76
CA PRO A 442 -4.36 53.93 2.13
C PRO A 442 -3.72 54.78 3.23
N LYS A 443 -2.38 54.78 3.31
CA LYS A 443 -1.67 55.69 4.21
C LYS A 443 -2.18 57.10 3.92
N SER A 444 -2.80 57.74 4.91
CA SER A 444 -3.18 59.14 4.82
C SER A 444 -1.91 59.94 4.50
N ARG A 445 -1.82 60.47 3.27
CA ARG A 445 -0.79 61.45 2.91
C ARG A 445 -1.11 62.79 3.56
N TYR A 446 -0.88 62.94 4.86
CA TYR A 446 -0.73 64.22 5.58
C TYR A 446 0.07 63.89 6.86
N HIS A 447 1.22 64.50 7.16
CA HIS A 447 1.47 65.94 7.20
C HIS A 447 2.85 66.36 6.63
N ARG A 448 2.83 67.52 5.94
CA ARG A 448 3.92 68.49 5.88
C ARG A 448 3.98 69.26 7.19
#